data_AF-A0AA39J0V5-F1
#
_entry.id   AF-A0AA39J0V5-F1
#
_cell.length_a   1.000
_cell.length_b   1.000
_cell.length_c   1.000
_cell.angle_alpha   90.00
_cell.angle_beta   90.00
_cell.angle_gamma   90.00
#
_symmetry.space_group_name_H-M   'P 1'
#
loop_
_entity.id
_entity.type
_entity.pdbx_description
1 polymer ?
#
loop_
_entity_poly.entity_id
_entity_poly.type
_entity_poly.pdbx_seq_one_letter_code
_entity_poly.pdbx_strand_id
1 'polypeptide(L)'
;MQLTVLNLTDDPMICSWDDKRKDCDEHLVLASRIPLEAKVPSRCRKLALFGQAAMKDTEGWCPAMIRFSMRTGATWQRLEVEDDHPWSVYAVKISINHRKLIILPKRNVSAFLSDMPDASPLYSLLLPGTHDSMAFYGWPISQCQSPSTPLAVQLQSGIRVLDIRLAVINSRLIAYHGIYPQRTPFEDIQRTIHNFLTAPETCRETIVMSMKQEDFATTKPSTFSRTVHKEMWSGPGGRDMWFLKNRVPTLGEVRGKVVLISRFGGNGDGWEGGLEGLGIHPTNWPDSAKDGFTWECKDTHVRTHDWYAIPSFLSIPEKFALSTEILMYPPANAQPEKTLSITFFSAASFPLATPPAVAQGFGWPRWGLGVEGVNSRVGAWLLDLLSGMDVVESKDLFGSEVRLRGWALMDFYSDPEHALADLLVECNYRGRCAGEEGW
;
A
#
# COMPACT_ATOMS: atom_id res chain seq x y z
N MET A 1 -15.05 11.59 27.81
CA MET A 1 -15.07 10.85 26.54
C MET A 1 -14.49 9.49 26.85
N GLN A 2 -15.07 8.41 26.34
CA GLN A 2 -14.45 7.09 26.47
C GLN A 2 -13.25 7.02 25.52
N LEU A 3 -12.12 6.54 26.02
CA LEU A 3 -10.91 6.34 25.26
C LEU A 3 -10.42 4.90 25.49
N THR A 4 -10.50 4.07 24.46
CA THR A 4 -9.77 2.80 24.43
C THR A 4 -8.37 3.10 23.90
N VAL A 5 -7.31 2.60 24.52
CA VAL A 5 -5.94 2.70 24.01
C VAL A 5 -5.38 1.30 23.87
N LEU A 6 -4.83 1.00 22.69
CA LEU A 6 -4.21 -0.27 22.36
C LEU A 6 -2.77 -0.02 21.94
N ASN A 7 -1.84 -0.56 22.73
CA ASN A 7 -0.43 -0.61 22.40
C ASN A 7 -0.17 -1.85 21.52
N LEU A 8 0.36 -1.65 20.31
CA LEU A 8 0.78 -2.71 19.38
C LEU A 8 2.31 -2.74 19.18
N THR A 9 3.08 -1.98 19.96
CA THR A 9 4.53 -2.18 20.11
C THR A 9 4.81 -3.31 21.09
N ASP A 10 6.00 -3.87 21.06
CA ASP A 10 6.37 -5.00 21.92
C ASP A 10 6.71 -4.53 23.34
N ASP A 11 7.26 -3.33 23.50
CA ASP A 11 7.51 -2.69 24.81
C ASP A 11 6.20 -2.22 25.50
N PRO A 12 6.12 -2.27 26.85
CA PRO A 12 5.09 -1.57 27.61
C PRO A 12 5.35 -0.05 27.61
N MET A 13 4.27 0.73 27.67
CA MET A 13 4.33 2.20 27.69
C MET A 13 3.29 2.80 28.64
N ILE A 14 3.46 4.07 29.01
CA ILE A 14 2.52 4.85 29.82
C ILE A 14 1.89 5.92 28.93
N CYS A 15 0.56 6.03 28.94
CA CYS A 15 -0.17 7.12 28.29
C CYS A 15 -0.82 8.00 29.36
N SER A 16 -0.47 9.29 29.44
CA SER A 16 -1.04 10.24 30.42
C SER A 16 -1.79 11.42 29.81
N TRP A 17 -2.63 12.06 30.62
CA TRP A 17 -3.36 13.28 30.29
C TRP A 17 -3.68 14.15 31.53
N ASP A 18 -3.68 15.45 31.30
CA ASP A 18 -4.19 16.48 32.20
C ASP A 18 -5.72 16.32 32.41
N ASP A 19 -6.15 16.05 33.65
CA ASP A 19 -7.53 16.31 34.11
C ASP A 19 -7.58 17.41 35.18
N LYS A 20 -7.74 18.65 34.71
CA LYS A 20 -8.07 19.87 35.49
C LYS A 20 -9.25 19.78 36.48
N ARG A 21 -9.96 18.65 36.56
CA ARG A 21 -10.97 18.36 37.59
C ARG A 21 -10.39 17.70 38.84
N LYS A 22 -9.21 17.08 38.73
CA LYS A 22 -8.52 16.31 39.77
C LYS A 22 -7.23 16.97 40.26
N ASP A 23 -6.76 17.98 39.54
CA ASP A 23 -5.50 18.71 39.81
C ASP A 23 -4.25 17.80 39.78
N CYS A 24 -4.31 16.75 38.95
CA CYS A 24 -3.23 15.80 38.70
C CYS A 24 -3.32 15.19 37.29
N ASP A 25 -2.20 14.67 36.79
CA ASP A 25 -2.18 13.86 35.56
C ASP A 25 -2.71 12.45 35.84
N GLU A 26 -3.70 12.01 35.07
CA GLU A 26 -4.12 10.61 35.02
C GLU A 26 -3.28 9.85 34.00
N HIS A 27 -3.14 8.53 34.18
CA HIS A 27 -2.38 7.68 33.25
C HIS A 27 -2.94 6.25 33.13
N LEU A 28 -2.60 5.60 32.02
CA LEU A 28 -2.72 4.16 31.79
C LEU A 28 -1.33 3.55 31.61
N VAL A 29 -1.09 2.39 32.22
CA VAL A 29 0.07 1.53 31.91
C VAL A 29 -0.37 0.51 30.86
N LEU A 30 0.09 0.70 29.62
CA LEU A 30 -0.32 -0.02 28.42
C LEU A 30 0.65 -1.19 28.13
N ALA A 31 0.28 -2.38 28.58
CA ALA A 31 0.93 -3.61 28.15
C ALA A 31 0.72 -3.88 26.65
N SER A 32 1.66 -4.59 26.01
CA SER A 32 1.56 -4.95 24.60
C SER A 32 0.30 -5.78 24.29
N ARG A 33 -0.39 -5.45 23.20
CA ARG A 33 -1.60 -6.09 22.65
C ARG A 33 -2.82 -6.18 23.59
N ILE A 34 -2.79 -5.52 24.76
CA ILE A 34 -3.95 -5.44 25.67
C ILE A 34 -4.65 -4.09 25.52
N PRO A 35 -5.92 -4.03 25.07
CA PRO A 35 -6.69 -2.79 25.03
C PRO A 35 -7.13 -2.39 26.44
N LEU A 36 -6.88 -1.14 26.84
CA LEU A 36 -7.32 -0.57 28.12
C LEU A 36 -8.23 0.64 27.90
N GLU A 37 -9.19 0.84 28.80
CA GLU A 37 -10.17 1.94 28.69
C GLU A 37 -10.06 2.98 29.80
N ALA A 38 -10.17 4.26 29.42
CA ALA A 38 -10.20 5.40 30.33
C ALA A 38 -11.31 6.42 29.97
N LYS A 39 -11.64 7.29 30.94
CA LYS A 39 -12.65 8.36 30.78
C LYS A 39 -11.99 9.74 30.73
N VAL A 40 -11.28 10.03 29.64
CA VAL A 40 -10.57 11.32 29.47
C VAL A 40 -11.53 12.52 29.36
N PRO A 41 -11.11 13.75 29.74
CA PRO A 41 -11.90 14.96 29.53
C PRO A 41 -12.32 15.18 28.07
N SER A 42 -13.55 15.61 27.80
CA SER A 42 -14.02 15.89 26.42
C SER A 42 -13.30 17.05 25.73
N ARG A 43 -12.59 17.89 26.51
CA ARG A 43 -11.70 18.95 26.05
C ARG A 43 -10.22 18.55 26.05
N CYS A 44 -9.87 17.28 26.31
CA CYS A 44 -8.51 16.77 26.13
C CYS A 44 -8.05 17.02 24.68
N ARG A 45 -6.81 17.53 24.53
CA ARG A 45 -6.19 17.88 23.22
C ARG A 45 -4.71 17.50 23.13
N LYS A 46 -4.09 17.11 24.24
CA LYS A 46 -2.75 16.52 24.29
C LYS A 46 -2.79 15.25 25.13
N LEU A 47 -2.04 14.26 24.68
CA LEU A 47 -1.71 13.04 25.42
C LEU A 47 -0.19 12.89 25.38
N ALA A 48 0.40 12.33 26.44
CA ALA A 48 1.83 12.06 26.51
C ALA A 48 2.07 10.55 26.54
N LEU A 49 2.88 10.02 25.61
CA LEU A 49 3.36 8.63 25.69
C LEU A 49 4.79 8.58 26.23
N PHE A 50 5.03 7.72 27.21
CA PHE A 50 6.35 7.41 27.75
C PHE A 50 6.63 5.92 27.60
N GLY A 51 7.84 5.53 27.26
CA GLY A 51 8.20 4.13 27.06
C GLY A 51 9.69 4.00 26.77
N GLN A 52 10.22 2.78 26.86
CA GLN A 52 11.67 2.54 26.80
C GLN A 52 12.28 3.03 25.47
N ALA A 53 11.61 2.80 24.34
CA ALA A 53 12.02 3.31 23.02
C ALA A 53 12.04 4.85 22.88
N ALA A 54 11.43 5.62 23.79
CA ALA A 54 11.46 7.09 23.79
C ALA A 54 12.52 7.68 24.74
N MET A 55 13.36 6.84 25.36
CA MET A 55 14.53 7.30 26.09
C MET A 55 15.62 7.72 25.09
N LYS A 56 16.14 8.94 25.23
CA LYS A 56 17.31 9.40 24.45
C LYS A 56 18.59 8.96 25.15
N ASP A 57 19.65 8.67 24.38
CA ASP A 57 20.95 8.18 24.88
C ASP A 57 21.63 9.12 25.90
N THR A 58 21.19 10.38 25.97
CA THR A 58 21.65 11.38 26.95
C THR A 58 20.49 11.97 27.75
N GLU A 59 20.38 11.55 29.01
CA GLU A 59 19.71 12.26 30.12
C GLU A 59 18.30 12.84 29.88
N GLY A 60 17.30 12.00 29.52
CA GLY A 60 15.91 12.41 29.66
C GLY A 60 14.83 11.41 29.24
N TRP A 61 13.72 11.40 30.00
CA TRP A 61 12.42 10.91 29.53
C TRP A 61 11.70 12.05 28.79
N CYS A 62 11.78 12.07 27.46
CA CYS A 62 10.99 12.97 26.63
C CYS A 62 9.69 12.24 26.19
N PRO A 63 8.50 12.63 26.69
CA PRO A 63 7.26 12.03 26.21
C PRO A 63 6.99 12.36 24.75
N ALA A 64 6.46 11.40 23.99
CA ALA A 64 5.89 11.65 22.68
C ALA A 64 4.56 12.38 22.84
N MET A 65 4.51 13.66 22.49
CA MET A 65 3.33 14.51 22.70
C MET A 65 2.39 14.40 21.51
N ILE A 66 1.26 13.72 21.70
CA ILE A 66 0.24 13.53 20.66
C ILE A 66 -0.72 14.72 20.66
N ARG A 67 -0.95 15.35 19.50
CA ARG A 67 -2.05 16.30 19.32
C ARG A 67 -3.36 15.56 19.10
N PHE A 68 -4.11 15.36 20.18
CA PHE A 68 -5.36 14.61 20.18
C PHE A 68 -6.54 15.44 19.63
N SER A 69 -6.63 15.52 18.31
CA SER A 69 -7.79 16.06 17.59
C SER A 69 -8.00 15.33 16.27
N MET A 70 -9.27 15.07 15.91
CA MET A 70 -9.64 14.49 14.61
C MET A 70 -10.27 15.56 13.71
N ARG A 71 -9.98 15.49 12.40
CA ARG A 71 -10.66 16.25 11.36
C ARG A 71 -12.17 15.96 11.39
N THR A 72 -12.98 16.98 11.05
CA THR A 72 -14.43 16.87 11.19
C THR A 72 -15.00 15.86 10.19
N GLY A 73 -15.56 14.76 10.70
CA GLY A 73 -16.19 13.71 9.91
C GLY A 73 -15.28 12.54 9.55
N ALA A 74 -13.98 12.61 9.85
CA ALA A 74 -13.07 11.48 9.68
C ALA A 74 -13.53 10.26 10.52
N THR A 75 -13.49 9.08 9.91
CA THR A 75 -13.74 7.77 10.56
C THR A 75 -12.51 7.31 11.35
N TRP A 76 -11.32 7.55 10.80
CA TRP A 76 -10.03 7.41 11.48
C TRP A 76 -9.06 8.51 11.02
N GLN A 77 -7.92 8.64 11.69
CA GLN A 77 -6.86 9.59 11.33
C GLN A 77 -5.51 9.16 11.90
N ARG A 78 -4.42 9.35 11.15
CA ARG A 78 -3.06 9.43 11.74
C ARG A 78 -2.98 10.71 12.56
N LEU A 79 -2.48 10.63 13.79
CA LEU A 79 -2.30 11.80 14.65
C LEU A 79 -0.88 12.36 14.51
N GLU A 80 -0.77 13.68 14.64
CA GLU A 80 0.50 14.36 14.75
C GLU A 80 1.12 14.07 16.14
N VAL A 81 2.33 13.54 16.12
CA VAL A 81 3.21 13.42 17.28
C VAL A 81 4.25 14.53 17.15
N GLU A 82 4.40 15.36 18.19
CA GLU A 82 5.43 16.41 18.23
C GLU A 82 6.81 15.75 18.46
N ASP A 83 7.85 16.25 17.78
CA ASP A 83 9.22 15.69 17.70
C ASP A 83 9.34 14.31 17.00
N ASP A 84 10.58 13.88 16.74
CA ASP A 84 10.85 12.55 16.16
C ASP A 84 10.79 11.45 17.23
N HIS A 85 9.86 10.51 17.05
CA HIS A 85 9.53 9.47 18.01
C HIS A 85 9.34 8.10 17.34
N PRO A 86 9.57 6.99 18.07
CA PRO A 86 9.54 5.62 17.53
C PRO A 86 8.12 5.08 17.23
N TRP A 87 7.07 5.91 17.28
CA TRP A 87 5.68 5.47 17.22
C TRP A 87 4.86 6.22 16.16
N SER A 88 4.01 5.49 15.43
CA SER A 88 2.90 6.06 14.67
C SER A 88 1.60 5.84 15.42
N VAL A 89 0.84 6.92 15.64
CA VAL A 89 -0.38 6.90 16.46
C VAL A 89 -1.59 7.17 15.58
N TYR A 90 -2.64 6.36 15.72
CA TYR A 90 -3.87 6.44 14.93
C TYR A 90 -5.09 6.55 15.85
N ALA A 91 -5.99 7.47 15.55
CA ALA A 91 -7.28 7.60 16.23
C ALA A 91 -8.41 7.05 15.36
N VAL A 92 -9.27 6.20 15.93
CA VAL A 92 -10.47 5.64 15.28
C VAL A 92 -11.72 6.08 16.03
N LYS A 93 -12.75 6.48 15.30
CA LYS A 93 -14.02 7.01 15.82
C LYS A 93 -15.06 5.91 15.98
N ILE A 94 -15.10 5.29 17.17
CA ILE A 94 -16.08 4.26 17.52
C ILE A 94 -17.50 4.86 17.68
N SER A 95 -17.62 6.03 18.31
CA SER A 95 -18.91 6.75 18.41
C SER A 95 -18.69 8.26 18.51
N ILE A 96 -19.73 9.05 18.75
CA ILE A 96 -19.54 10.49 19.04
C ILE A 96 -18.69 10.70 20.31
N ASN A 97 -18.92 9.89 21.34
CA ASN A 97 -18.32 10.03 22.69
C ASN A 97 -17.22 9.01 23.00
N HIS A 98 -16.84 8.16 22.04
CA HIS A 98 -15.83 7.10 22.19
C HIS A 98 -14.79 7.19 21.06
N ARG A 99 -13.51 7.06 21.40
CA ARG A 99 -12.39 6.89 20.45
C ARG A 99 -11.56 5.68 20.84
N LYS A 100 -10.99 4.99 19.85
CA LYS A 100 -9.85 4.09 20.03
C LYS A 100 -8.58 4.83 19.62
N LEU A 101 -7.50 4.66 20.36
CA LEU A 101 -6.13 4.95 19.92
C LEU A 101 -5.40 3.63 19.67
N ILE A 102 -4.71 3.55 18.54
CA ILE A 102 -3.84 2.45 18.17
C ILE A 102 -2.43 3.02 18.04
N ILE A 103 -1.48 2.43 18.77
CA ILE A 103 -0.08 2.87 18.82
C ILE A 103 0.78 1.78 18.19
N LEU A 104 1.39 2.09 17.04
CA LEU A 104 2.22 1.19 16.26
C LEU A 104 3.69 1.64 16.28
N PRO A 105 4.66 0.74 16.11
CA PRO A 105 6.05 1.14 15.87
C PRO A 105 6.17 1.91 14.55
N LYS A 106 7.03 2.94 14.52
CA LYS A 106 7.32 3.72 13.31
C LYS A 106 8.33 2.96 12.44
N ARG A 107 7.83 2.25 11.42
CA ARG A 107 8.69 1.54 10.44
C ARG A 107 9.46 2.51 9.55
N ASN A 108 10.64 2.10 9.10
CA ASN A 108 11.37 2.82 8.07
C ASN A 108 10.79 2.48 6.67
N VAL A 109 9.66 3.11 6.32
CA VAL A 109 8.90 2.77 5.09
C VAL A 109 9.69 2.97 3.80
N SER A 110 10.75 3.78 3.78
CA SER A 110 11.62 3.90 2.59
C SER A 110 12.52 2.69 2.37
N ALA A 111 12.78 1.87 3.39
CA ALA A 111 13.71 0.72 3.35
C ALA A 111 13.15 -0.56 4.01
N PHE A 112 11.83 -0.71 4.12
CA PHE A 112 11.21 -1.78 4.92
C PHE A 112 11.51 -3.21 4.45
N LEU A 113 11.84 -3.42 3.16
CA LEU A 113 12.22 -4.75 2.67
C LEU A 113 13.60 -5.18 3.17
N SER A 114 14.41 -4.26 3.69
CA SER A 114 15.70 -4.55 4.32
C SER A 114 15.56 -5.39 5.61
N ASP A 115 14.44 -5.27 6.32
CA ASP A 115 14.16 -6.06 7.53
C ASP A 115 13.71 -7.49 7.18
N MET A 116 13.17 -7.69 5.98
CA MET A 116 12.61 -8.97 5.51
C MET A 116 13.75 -9.92 5.11
N PRO A 117 13.71 -11.23 5.45
CA PRO A 117 14.75 -12.19 5.05
C PRO A 117 14.85 -12.40 3.53
N ASP A 118 16.08 -12.62 3.03
CA ASP A 118 16.37 -12.82 1.59
C ASP A 118 15.66 -14.04 0.98
N ALA A 119 15.35 -15.05 1.79
CA ALA A 119 14.61 -16.25 1.36
C ALA A 119 13.10 -16.00 1.14
N SER A 120 12.56 -14.86 1.60
CA SER A 120 11.13 -14.52 1.47
C SER A 120 10.72 -14.49 -0.02
N PRO A 121 9.75 -15.29 -0.48
CA PRO A 121 9.22 -15.18 -1.84
C PRO A 121 8.32 -13.95 -1.95
N LEU A 122 8.38 -13.21 -3.06
CA LEU A 122 7.63 -11.95 -3.21
C LEU A 122 6.10 -12.11 -3.17
N TYR A 123 5.56 -13.33 -3.33
CA TYR A 123 4.13 -13.60 -3.12
C TYR A 123 3.71 -13.59 -1.64
N SER A 124 4.64 -13.80 -0.71
CA SER A 124 4.38 -13.82 0.73
C SER A 124 4.36 -12.44 1.38
N LEU A 125 4.74 -11.39 0.65
CA LEU A 125 4.86 -10.01 1.14
C LEU A 125 3.62 -9.20 0.75
N LEU A 126 3.19 -8.30 1.64
CA LEU A 126 2.19 -7.28 1.32
C LEU A 126 2.92 -6.05 0.78
N LEU A 127 2.92 -5.86 -0.54
CA LEU A 127 3.62 -4.75 -1.19
C LEU A 127 2.65 -3.62 -1.54
N PRO A 128 2.81 -2.40 -0.98
CA PRO A 128 2.02 -1.24 -1.37
C PRO A 128 2.32 -0.84 -2.82
N GLY A 129 1.29 -0.42 -3.56
CA GLY A 129 1.40 -0.05 -4.96
C GLY A 129 0.62 1.19 -5.36
N THR A 130 0.93 1.75 -6.52
CA THR A 130 0.16 2.82 -7.16
C THR A 130 -0.36 2.39 -8.52
N HIS A 131 -1.68 2.51 -8.72
CA HIS A 131 -2.31 2.34 -10.03
C HIS A 131 -2.04 3.57 -10.91
N ASP A 132 -1.74 3.34 -12.19
CA ASP A 132 -1.18 4.30 -13.15
C ASP A 132 -0.25 5.32 -12.45
N SER A 133 0.90 4.84 -11.97
CA SER A 133 1.78 5.53 -11.00
C SER A 133 2.25 6.92 -11.43
N MET A 134 2.15 7.21 -12.73
CA MET A 134 2.58 8.44 -13.38
C MET A 134 1.42 9.36 -13.78
N ALA A 135 0.16 8.96 -13.56
CA ALA A 135 -1.03 9.69 -13.96
C ALA A 135 -1.32 10.90 -13.07
N PHE A 136 -0.50 11.94 -13.24
CA PHE A 136 -0.54 13.22 -12.52
C PHE A 136 -1.42 14.29 -13.18
N TYR A 137 -1.91 14.06 -14.40
CA TYR A 137 -2.63 15.04 -15.22
C TYR A 137 -3.91 14.44 -15.84
N GLY A 138 -4.85 15.32 -16.23
CA GLY A 138 -6.15 14.93 -16.79
C GLY A 138 -7.29 14.91 -15.76
N TRP A 139 -7.20 15.70 -14.70
CA TRP A 139 -8.24 15.86 -13.68
C TRP A 139 -9.62 16.19 -14.29
N PRO A 140 -10.73 15.59 -13.81
CA PRO A 140 -10.81 14.53 -12.78
C PRO A 140 -10.79 13.11 -13.38
N ILE A 141 -10.67 12.95 -14.70
CA ILE A 141 -10.98 11.69 -15.41
C ILE A 141 -9.77 10.76 -15.49
N SER A 142 -8.59 11.30 -15.80
CA SER A 142 -7.37 10.52 -16.07
C SER A 142 -6.22 10.82 -15.11
N GLN A 143 -6.49 11.53 -14.01
CA GLN A 143 -5.53 11.69 -12.92
C GLN A 143 -5.81 10.66 -11.82
N CYS A 144 -4.83 9.80 -11.53
CA CYS A 144 -4.89 8.75 -10.51
C CYS A 144 -3.94 9.01 -9.34
N GLN A 145 -2.93 9.88 -9.50
CA GLN A 145 -1.96 10.22 -8.46
C GLN A 145 -1.77 11.74 -8.33
N SER A 146 -1.22 12.20 -7.20
CA SER A 146 -0.96 13.64 -6.99
C SER A 146 0.39 14.08 -7.56
N PRO A 147 0.48 15.23 -8.25
CA PRO A 147 1.75 15.91 -8.55
C PRO A 147 2.60 16.25 -7.31
N SER A 148 1.99 16.32 -6.11
CA SER A 148 2.73 16.48 -4.84
C SER A 148 3.43 15.20 -4.38
N THR A 149 3.14 14.07 -5.01
CA THR A 149 3.75 12.76 -4.78
C THR A 149 4.33 12.19 -6.08
N PRO A 150 5.36 12.83 -6.67
CA PRO A 150 6.06 12.30 -7.83
C PRO A 150 6.73 10.96 -7.48
N LEU A 151 7.14 10.19 -8.50
CA LEU A 151 7.62 8.81 -8.34
C LEU A 151 8.68 8.62 -7.23
N ALA A 152 9.64 9.54 -7.09
CA ALA A 152 10.64 9.49 -6.01
C ALA A 152 10.00 9.52 -4.61
N VAL A 153 8.96 10.34 -4.41
CA VAL A 153 8.21 10.42 -3.15
C VAL A 153 7.36 9.18 -2.93
N GLN A 154 6.81 8.56 -4.00
CA GLN A 154 6.10 7.27 -3.90
C GLN A 154 7.03 6.18 -3.34
N LEU A 155 8.23 6.03 -3.91
CA LEU A 155 9.21 5.03 -3.47
C LEU A 155 9.69 5.26 -2.03
N GLN A 156 9.95 6.52 -1.66
CA GLN A 156 10.29 6.90 -0.28
C GLN A 156 9.11 6.71 0.71
N SER A 157 7.86 6.73 0.23
CA SER A 157 6.65 6.43 1.01
C SER A 157 6.29 4.94 1.03
N GLY A 158 7.24 4.04 0.76
CA GLY A 158 7.02 2.58 0.82
C GLY A 158 6.26 1.96 -0.36
N ILE A 159 5.99 2.71 -1.44
CA ILE A 159 5.46 2.10 -2.68
C ILE A 159 6.53 1.20 -3.30
N ARG A 160 6.15 -0.04 -3.60
CA ARG A 160 7.00 -1.09 -4.20
C ARG A 160 6.41 -1.70 -5.47
N VAL A 161 5.13 -1.44 -5.78
CA VAL A 161 4.47 -1.94 -6.99
C VAL A 161 3.99 -0.77 -7.84
N LEU A 162 4.44 -0.69 -9.09
CA LEU A 162 4.13 0.41 -10.01
C LEU A 162 3.35 -0.12 -11.21
N ASP A 163 2.23 0.51 -11.56
CA ASP A 163 1.57 0.31 -12.86
C ASP A 163 1.99 1.44 -13.80
N ILE A 164 2.95 1.16 -14.68
CA ILE A 164 3.56 2.12 -15.59
C ILE A 164 2.97 1.96 -16.99
N ARG A 165 2.23 2.99 -17.42
CA ARG A 165 1.47 2.99 -18.67
C ARG A 165 2.11 3.91 -19.69
N LEU A 166 2.36 3.39 -20.89
CA LEU A 166 3.25 4.02 -21.87
C LEU A 166 2.62 4.08 -23.27
N ALA A 167 3.05 5.10 -24.03
CA ALA A 167 2.82 5.25 -25.46
C ALA A 167 4.14 5.53 -26.20
N VAL A 168 4.23 5.17 -27.49
CA VAL A 168 5.39 5.45 -28.35
C VAL A 168 5.18 6.78 -29.08
N ILE A 169 5.73 7.86 -28.52
CA ILE A 169 5.68 9.20 -29.11
C ILE A 169 7.05 9.51 -29.74
N ASN A 170 7.09 9.81 -31.04
CA ASN A 170 8.33 10.15 -31.77
C ASN A 170 9.46 9.11 -31.59
N SER A 171 9.12 7.81 -31.55
CA SER A 171 10.04 6.69 -31.28
C SER A 171 10.70 6.69 -29.88
N ARG A 172 10.10 7.37 -28.90
CA ARG A 172 10.41 7.29 -27.47
C ARG A 172 9.19 6.85 -26.67
N LEU A 173 9.39 6.22 -25.51
CA LEU A 173 8.32 5.86 -24.58
C LEU A 173 8.01 7.01 -23.61
N ILE A 174 6.74 7.42 -23.58
CA ILE A 174 6.23 8.49 -22.70
C ILE A 174 5.06 7.95 -21.88
N ALA A 175 4.97 8.34 -20.60
CA ALA A 175 3.87 8.00 -19.72
C ALA A 175 2.52 8.55 -20.23
N TYR A 176 1.48 7.73 -20.19
CA TYR A 176 0.16 8.01 -20.79
C TYR A 176 -0.96 7.28 -20.05
N HIS A 177 -2.09 7.96 -19.84
CA HIS A 177 -3.33 7.33 -19.35
C HIS A 177 -4.45 7.60 -20.35
N GLY A 178 -4.89 6.55 -21.05
CA GLY A 178 -5.83 6.66 -22.18
C GLY A 178 -5.29 7.63 -23.25
N ILE A 179 -6.03 8.69 -23.55
CA ILE A 179 -5.62 9.73 -24.51
C ILE A 179 -4.77 10.87 -23.89
N TYR A 180 -4.54 10.88 -22.57
CA TYR A 180 -3.90 12.00 -21.88
C TYR A 180 -2.39 11.75 -21.65
N PRO A 181 -1.50 12.60 -22.21
CA PRO A 181 -0.06 12.51 -21.97
C PRO A 181 0.28 12.89 -20.53
N GLN A 182 0.97 11.99 -19.83
CA GLN A 182 1.44 12.19 -18.46
C GLN A 182 2.85 12.81 -18.38
N ARG A 183 3.41 13.16 -19.55
CA ARG A 183 4.57 14.07 -19.74
C ARG A 183 5.93 13.58 -19.23
N THR A 184 6.03 12.44 -18.54
CA THR A 184 7.31 11.86 -18.13
C THR A 184 7.83 10.84 -19.16
N PRO A 185 9.07 10.98 -19.67
CA PRO A 185 9.72 9.92 -20.46
C PRO A 185 10.03 8.68 -19.62
N PHE A 186 9.97 7.49 -20.23
CA PHE A 186 10.31 6.24 -19.55
C PHE A 186 11.78 6.20 -19.08
N GLU A 187 12.68 6.90 -19.76
CA GLU A 187 14.07 7.09 -19.32
C GLU A 187 14.19 7.73 -17.93
N ASP A 188 13.32 8.70 -17.60
CA ASP A 188 13.36 9.39 -16.31
C ASP A 188 12.64 8.61 -15.20
N ILE A 189 11.67 7.77 -15.56
CA ILE A 189 11.10 6.73 -14.69
C ILE A 189 12.21 5.76 -14.29
N GLN A 190 12.94 5.22 -15.27
CA GLN A 190 14.11 4.35 -15.03
C GLN A 190 15.20 5.07 -14.23
N ARG A 191 15.50 6.35 -14.50
CA ARG A 191 16.48 7.14 -13.75
C ARG A 191 16.11 7.27 -12.28
N THR A 192 14.84 7.55 -11.99
CA THR A 192 14.32 7.67 -10.62
C THR A 192 14.42 6.36 -9.86
N ILE A 193 14.05 5.26 -10.53
CA ILE A 193 14.06 3.90 -9.97
C ILE A 193 15.48 3.39 -9.75
N HIS A 194 16.38 3.57 -10.72
CA HIS A 194 17.79 3.24 -10.60
C HIS A 194 18.42 3.96 -9.40
N ASN A 195 18.24 5.28 -9.29
CA ASN A 195 18.79 6.06 -8.19
C ASN A 195 18.30 5.57 -6.82
N PHE A 196 17.02 5.17 -6.71
CA PHE A 196 16.48 4.57 -5.49
C PHE A 196 17.10 3.19 -5.20
N LEU A 197 17.18 2.32 -6.20
CA LEU A 197 17.74 0.96 -6.07
C LEU A 197 19.26 0.91 -5.90
N THR A 198 19.97 2.04 -6.09
CA THR A 198 21.43 2.13 -5.87
C THR A 198 21.84 3.05 -4.71
N ALA A 199 20.93 3.78 -4.08
CA ALA A 199 21.24 4.60 -2.91
C ALA A 199 21.59 3.72 -1.69
N PRO A 200 22.61 4.07 -0.86
CA PRO A 200 23.05 3.23 0.27
C PRO A 200 21.93 2.85 1.26
N GLU A 201 20.94 3.73 1.42
CA GLU A 201 19.84 3.59 2.37
C GLU A 201 18.74 2.63 1.85
N THR A 202 18.67 2.40 0.54
CA THR A 202 17.54 1.70 -0.13
C THR A 202 17.97 0.67 -1.17
N CYS A 203 19.26 0.39 -1.32
CA CYS A 203 19.80 -0.61 -2.27
C CYS A 203 19.40 -2.07 -1.96
N ARG A 204 18.88 -2.34 -0.76
CA ARG A 204 18.31 -3.63 -0.37
C ARG A 204 16.82 -3.78 -0.74
N GLU A 205 16.17 -2.73 -1.24
CA GLU A 205 14.79 -2.79 -1.72
C GLU A 205 14.69 -3.43 -3.12
N THR A 206 13.47 -3.77 -3.55
CA THR A 206 13.14 -4.19 -4.92
C THR A 206 11.86 -3.48 -5.36
N ILE A 207 11.62 -3.35 -6.66
CA ILE A 207 10.40 -2.77 -7.23
C ILE A 207 9.75 -3.76 -8.18
N VAL A 208 8.45 -3.97 -8.07
CA VAL A 208 7.65 -4.66 -9.08
C VAL A 208 7.07 -3.62 -10.04
N MET A 209 7.26 -3.79 -11.34
CA MET A 209 6.70 -2.89 -12.36
C MET A 209 5.79 -3.64 -13.33
N SER A 210 4.49 -3.39 -13.22
CA SER A 210 3.54 -3.63 -14.31
C SER A 210 3.81 -2.64 -15.44
N MET A 211 4.06 -3.13 -16.64
CA MET A 211 4.13 -2.31 -17.86
C MET A 211 2.95 -2.61 -18.77
N LYS A 212 2.22 -1.57 -19.16
CA LYS A 212 1.09 -1.66 -20.10
C LYS A 212 1.23 -0.64 -21.23
N GLN A 213 0.86 -1.03 -22.45
CA GLN A 213 0.66 -0.12 -23.58
C GLN A 213 -0.71 0.59 -23.48
N GLU A 214 -0.80 1.86 -23.86
CA GLU A 214 -2.09 2.56 -24.04
C GLU A 214 -2.37 3.02 -25.48
N ASP A 215 -1.35 3.20 -26.32
CA ASP A 215 -1.50 3.72 -27.69
C ASP A 215 -1.84 2.65 -28.76
N PHE A 216 -2.58 1.61 -28.38
CA PHE A 216 -2.94 0.48 -29.25
C PHE A 216 -3.61 0.88 -30.57
N ALA A 217 -4.35 1.99 -30.58
CA ALA A 217 -5.04 2.51 -31.77
C ALA A 217 -4.08 3.07 -32.84
N THR A 218 -2.85 3.43 -32.47
CA THR A 218 -1.85 4.05 -33.36
C THR A 218 -0.57 3.22 -33.49
N THR A 219 -0.21 2.46 -32.47
CA THR A 219 1.08 1.76 -32.38
C THR A 219 0.88 0.24 -32.30
N LYS A 220 1.44 -0.49 -33.26
CA LYS A 220 1.43 -1.96 -33.27
C LYS A 220 2.14 -2.52 -32.02
N PRO A 221 1.59 -3.54 -31.33
CA PRO A 221 2.22 -4.11 -30.13
C PRO A 221 3.67 -4.57 -30.28
N SER A 222 4.08 -5.04 -31.47
CA SER A 222 5.47 -5.38 -31.76
C SER A 222 6.39 -4.16 -31.88
N THR A 223 5.89 -3.00 -32.33
CA THR A 223 6.61 -1.73 -32.27
C THR A 223 6.78 -1.24 -30.83
N PHE A 224 5.73 -1.36 -30.02
CA PHE A 224 5.79 -1.04 -28.59
C PHE A 224 6.82 -1.93 -27.87
N SER A 225 6.66 -3.26 -27.97
CA SER A 225 7.53 -4.27 -27.35
C SER A 225 9.02 -4.05 -27.68
N ARG A 226 9.34 -3.81 -28.95
CA ARG A 226 10.72 -3.52 -29.40
C ARG A 226 11.26 -2.18 -28.87
N THR A 227 10.40 -1.17 -28.70
CA THR A 227 10.80 0.12 -28.10
C THR A 227 11.04 -0.04 -26.59
N VAL A 228 10.24 -0.83 -25.88
CA VAL A 228 10.46 -1.18 -24.45
C VAL A 228 11.78 -1.91 -24.27
N HIS A 229 12.03 -2.98 -25.02
CA HIS A 229 13.31 -3.70 -24.99
C HIS A 229 14.50 -2.75 -25.25
N LYS A 230 14.39 -1.85 -26.24
CA LYS A 230 15.44 -0.88 -26.56
C LYS A 230 15.71 0.07 -25.39
N GLU A 231 14.68 0.74 -24.86
CA GLU A 231 14.85 1.72 -23.79
C GLU A 231 15.21 1.11 -22.44
N MET A 232 14.92 -0.17 -22.20
CA MET A 232 15.42 -0.92 -21.05
C MET A 232 16.91 -1.26 -21.18
N TRP A 233 17.38 -1.68 -22.36
CA TRP A 233 18.80 -1.99 -22.59
C TRP A 233 19.69 -0.75 -22.58
N SER A 234 19.23 0.38 -23.14
CA SER A 234 19.99 1.64 -23.19
C SER A 234 19.61 2.65 -22.11
N GLY A 235 18.76 2.28 -21.15
CA GLY A 235 18.29 3.15 -20.08
C GLY A 235 19.21 3.17 -18.85
N PRO A 236 18.95 4.06 -17.88
CA PRO A 236 19.57 4.01 -16.56
C PRO A 236 19.42 2.62 -15.91
N GLY A 237 20.51 2.07 -15.38
CA GLY A 237 20.59 0.70 -14.86
C GLY A 237 20.74 -0.40 -15.93
N GLY A 238 20.39 -0.12 -17.18
CA GLY A 238 20.49 -1.07 -18.30
C GLY A 238 19.75 -2.39 -18.04
N ARG A 239 20.18 -3.46 -18.73
CA ARG A 239 19.63 -4.82 -18.61
C ARG A 239 19.66 -5.35 -17.16
N ASP A 240 20.75 -5.13 -16.44
CA ASP A 240 21.03 -5.84 -15.18
C ASP A 240 20.22 -5.30 -13.99
N MET A 241 19.61 -4.12 -14.12
CA MET A 241 18.56 -3.63 -13.22
C MET A 241 17.28 -4.48 -13.30
N TRP A 242 17.05 -5.27 -14.35
CA TRP A 242 15.79 -5.99 -14.56
C TRP A 242 15.87 -7.48 -14.23
N PHE A 243 14.94 -7.95 -13.39
CA PHE A 243 14.62 -9.37 -13.29
C PHE A 243 13.57 -9.73 -14.34
N LEU A 244 14.03 -10.47 -15.36
CA LEU A 244 13.25 -10.79 -16.56
C LEU A 244 12.80 -12.26 -16.67
N LYS A 245 13.06 -13.10 -15.65
CA LYS A 245 12.61 -14.51 -15.69
C LYS A 245 11.10 -14.58 -15.45
N ASN A 246 10.39 -15.37 -16.25
CA ASN A 246 8.95 -15.61 -16.06
C ASN A 246 8.66 -16.54 -14.88
N ARG A 247 8.82 -16.03 -13.65
CA ARG A 247 8.36 -16.61 -12.37
C ARG A 247 8.36 -15.56 -11.27
N VAL A 248 7.69 -15.82 -10.14
CA VAL A 248 7.89 -15.02 -8.93
C VAL A 248 9.27 -15.31 -8.30
N PRO A 249 10.05 -14.29 -7.89
CA PRO A 249 11.36 -14.47 -7.26
C PRO A 249 11.33 -14.48 -5.73
N THR A 250 12.43 -14.92 -5.12
CA THR A 250 12.74 -14.58 -3.72
C THR A 250 13.38 -13.20 -3.64
N LEU A 251 13.18 -12.51 -2.52
CA LEU A 251 13.61 -11.12 -2.31
C LEU A 251 15.12 -10.95 -2.54
N GLY A 252 15.94 -11.89 -2.08
CA GLY A 252 17.40 -11.87 -2.26
C GLY A 252 17.87 -11.90 -3.72
N GLU A 253 17.08 -12.48 -4.64
CA GLU A 253 17.43 -12.48 -6.08
C GLU A 253 17.29 -11.09 -6.73
N VAL A 254 16.47 -10.20 -6.12
CA VAL A 254 15.94 -8.99 -6.76
C VAL A 254 16.12 -7.70 -5.95
N ARG A 255 16.81 -7.75 -4.81
CA ARG A 255 17.36 -6.54 -4.18
C ARG A 255 18.20 -5.75 -5.20
N GLY A 256 18.01 -4.43 -5.23
CA GLY A 256 18.62 -3.54 -6.21
C GLY A 256 18.05 -3.66 -7.64
N LYS A 257 16.94 -4.38 -7.86
CA LYS A 257 16.37 -4.68 -9.19
C LYS A 257 14.87 -4.41 -9.29
N VAL A 258 14.40 -4.34 -10.52
CA VAL A 258 12.99 -4.26 -10.91
C VAL A 258 12.50 -5.61 -11.43
N VAL A 259 11.45 -6.16 -10.84
CA VAL A 259 10.71 -7.33 -11.35
C VAL A 259 9.67 -6.85 -12.36
N LEU A 260 9.81 -7.25 -13.61
CA LEU A 260 8.85 -6.90 -14.66
C LEU A 260 7.59 -7.77 -14.57
N ILE A 261 6.40 -7.15 -14.62
CA ILE A 261 5.16 -7.78 -15.06
C ILE A 261 4.80 -7.20 -16.44
N SER A 262 4.68 -8.04 -17.46
CA SER A 262 4.51 -7.62 -18.85
C SER A 262 3.06 -7.73 -19.32
N ARG A 263 2.28 -6.64 -19.22
CA ARG A 263 0.95 -6.50 -19.86
C ARG A 263 1.10 -6.03 -21.32
N PHE A 264 2.12 -6.55 -22.02
CA PHE A 264 2.49 -6.27 -23.41
C PHE A 264 3.33 -7.43 -23.98
N GLY A 265 3.68 -7.37 -25.28
CA GLY A 265 4.68 -8.28 -25.87
C GLY A 265 4.14 -9.56 -26.51
N GLY A 266 2.91 -9.98 -26.19
CA GLY A 266 2.16 -11.01 -26.92
C GLY A 266 2.76 -12.42 -26.75
N ASN A 267 3.47 -12.91 -27.76
CA ASN A 267 4.18 -14.20 -27.75
C ASN A 267 5.65 -14.09 -27.32
N GLY A 268 6.12 -12.88 -26.96
CA GLY A 268 7.52 -12.63 -26.61
C GLY A 268 8.45 -12.40 -27.81
N ASP A 269 7.92 -12.19 -29.02
CA ASP A 269 8.74 -11.91 -30.20
C ASP A 269 9.69 -10.72 -29.97
N GLY A 270 10.98 -10.96 -30.22
CA GLY A 270 12.06 -9.99 -30.05
C GLY A 270 12.74 -9.98 -28.68
N TRP A 271 12.37 -10.87 -27.75
CA TRP A 271 13.01 -10.98 -26.43
C TRP A 271 13.89 -12.25 -26.30
N GLU A 272 14.94 -12.15 -25.49
CA GLU A 272 15.87 -13.26 -25.20
C GLU A 272 15.14 -14.38 -24.45
N GLY A 273 14.90 -15.53 -25.10
CA GLY A 273 14.08 -16.61 -24.54
C GLY A 273 12.56 -16.43 -24.70
N GLY A 274 12.11 -15.44 -25.50
CA GLY A 274 10.69 -15.17 -25.72
C GLY A 274 9.97 -14.79 -24.42
N LEU A 275 8.84 -15.42 -24.13
CA LEU A 275 8.09 -15.21 -22.88
C LEU A 275 8.91 -15.48 -21.62
N GLU A 276 9.92 -16.36 -21.67
CA GLU A 276 10.73 -16.69 -20.50
C GLU A 276 11.67 -15.56 -20.06
N GLY A 277 11.96 -14.61 -20.97
CA GLY A 277 12.74 -13.39 -20.75
C GLY A 277 11.91 -12.11 -20.75
N LEU A 278 10.57 -12.21 -20.65
CA LEU A 278 9.64 -11.08 -20.66
C LEU A 278 9.14 -10.72 -19.24
N GLY A 279 9.84 -11.19 -18.19
CA GLY A 279 9.37 -11.09 -16.81
C GLY A 279 8.14 -11.97 -16.54
N ILE A 280 7.41 -11.64 -15.48
CA ILE A 280 6.14 -12.28 -15.13
C ILE A 280 5.11 -11.91 -16.21
N HIS A 281 4.68 -12.89 -17.00
CA HIS A 281 3.75 -12.66 -18.12
C HIS A 281 2.36 -13.27 -17.85
N PRO A 282 1.31 -12.45 -17.61
CA PRO A 282 -0.04 -12.96 -17.34
C PRO A 282 -0.65 -13.70 -18.53
N THR A 283 -1.09 -14.94 -18.33
CA THR A 283 -1.71 -15.75 -19.39
C THR A 283 -3.12 -15.30 -19.76
N ASN A 284 -3.76 -14.49 -18.91
CA ASN A 284 -5.06 -13.87 -19.12
C ASN A 284 -5.14 -12.57 -18.30
N TRP A 285 -5.89 -11.58 -18.81
CA TRP A 285 -6.27 -10.37 -18.07
C TRP A 285 -7.61 -9.85 -18.63
N PRO A 286 -8.75 -10.39 -18.16
CA PRO A 286 -10.07 -10.01 -18.68
C PRO A 286 -10.40 -8.54 -18.35
N ASP A 287 -11.15 -7.90 -19.25
CA ASP A 287 -11.57 -6.50 -19.09
C ASP A 287 -12.54 -6.37 -17.89
N SER A 288 -12.11 -5.64 -16.86
CA SER A 288 -12.90 -5.25 -15.70
C SER A 288 -13.73 -6.37 -15.03
N ALA A 289 -13.19 -7.58 -14.91
CA ALA A 289 -13.88 -8.71 -14.28
C ALA A 289 -14.21 -8.42 -12.79
N LYS A 290 -15.51 -8.42 -12.46
CA LYS A 290 -16.02 -8.02 -11.13
C LYS A 290 -15.47 -8.89 -10.00
N ASP A 291 -15.65 -10.20 -10.12
CA ASP A 291 -15.34 -11.17 -9.06
C ASP A 291 -13.86 -11.59 -9.06
N GLY A 292 -13.01 -10.81 -9.75
CA GLY A 292 -11.61 -11.14 -10.02
C GLY A 292 -11.43 -12.25 -11.06
N PHE A 293 -10.20 -12.74 -11.16
CA PHE A 293 -9.80 -13.84 -12.04
C PHE A 293 -8.50 -14.50 -11.54
N THR A 294 -8.14 -15.65 -12.11
CA THR A 294 -6.91 -16.38 -11.78
C THR A 294 -6.11 -16.74 -13.04
N TRP A 295 -4.79 -16.89 -12.88
CA TRP A 295 -3.85 -17.31 -13.92
C TRP A 295 -2.59 -17.91 -13.29
N GLU A 296 -1.79 -18.65 -14.06
CA GLU A 296 -0.62 -19.38 -13.55
C GLU A 296 0.70 -18.72 -13.93
N CYS A 297 1.58 -18.49 -12.95
CA CYS A 297 2.97 -18.06 -13.15
C CYS A 297 3.92 -19.20 -12.75
N LYS A 298 4.07 -20.17 -13.66
CA LYS A 298 4.85 -21.43 -13.47
C LYS A 298 4.33 -22.30 -12.34
N ASP A 299 4.92 -22.14 -11.16
CA ASP A 299 4.62 -22.87 -9.92
C ASP A 299 3.91 -21.98 -8.88
N THR A 300 3.61 -20.72 -9.24
CA THR A 300 2.85 -19.78 -8.41
C THR A 300 1.49 -19.51 -9.04
N HIS A 301 0.42 -19.89 -8.34
CA HIS A 301 -0.94 -19.53 -8.67
C HIS A 301 -1.14 -18.03 -8.43
N VAL A 302 -1.72 -17.30 -9.38
CA VAL A 302 -1.95 -15.85 -9.25
C VAL A 302 -3.44 -15.54 -9.28
N ARG A 303 -3.90 -14.86 -8.24
CA ARG A 303 -5.25 -14.31 -8.10
C ARG A 303 -5.18 -12.82 -8.38
N THR A 304 -6.10 -12.28 -9.18
CA THR A 304 -6.10 -10.85 -9.53
C THR A 304 -7.50 -10.26 -9.47
N HIS A 305 -7.66 -9.16 -8.73
CA HIS A 305 -8.90 -8.38 -8.69
C HIS A 305 -8.65 -6.99 -9.31
N ASP A 306 -9.16 -6.81 -10.54
CA ASP A 306 -9.03 -5.59 -11.34
C ASP A 306 -10.40 -5.10 -11.84
N TRP A 307 -11.42 -5.10 -10.96
CA TRP A 307 -12.73 -4.52 -11.28
C TRP A 307 -12.64 -2.98 -11.28
N TYR A 308 -12.22 -2.39 -12.39
CA TYR A 308 -12.11 -0.92 -12.51
C TYR A 308 -13.41 -0.25 -12.97
N ALA A 309 -14.20 -0.85 -13.86
CA ALA A 309 -15.42 -0.23 -14.40
C ALA A 309 -16.62 -0.43 -13.43
N ILE A 310 -16.67 0.39 -12.38
CA ILE A 310 -17.76 0.35 -11.39
C ILE A 310 -18.97 1.19 -11.86
N PRO A 311 -20.23 0.73 -11.72
CA PRO A 311 -21.41 1.43 -12.20
C PRO A 311 -21.58 2.88 -11.71
N SER A 312 -21.21 3.18 -10.45
CA SER A 312 -21.24 4.52 -9.87
C SER A 312 -20.51 4.54 -8.51
N PHE A 313 -20.43 5.71 -7.86
CA PHE A 313 -19.94 5.83 -6.49
C PHE A 313 -20.70 4.95 -5.47
N LEU A 314 -21.92 4.50 -5.78
CA LEU A 314 -22.68 3.57 -4.92
C LEU A 314 -22.04 2.18 -4.83
N SER A 315 -21.20 1.81 -5.80
CA SER A 315 -20.45 0.55 -5.82
C SER A 315 -19.13 0.61 -5.03
N ILE A 316 -18.74 1.76 -4.47
CA ILE A 316 -17.50 1.91 -3.67
C ILE A 316 -17.41 0.91 -2.49
N PRO A 317 -18.48 0.63 -1.71
CA PRO A 317 -18.42 -0.37 -0.63
C PRO A 317 -18.20 -1.80 -1.15
N GLU A 318 -18.81 -2.15 -2.29
CA GLU A 318 -18.67 -3.48 -2.91
C GLU A 318 -17.28 -3.67 -3.54
N LYS A 319 -16.79 -2.64 -4.24
CA LYS A 319 -15.41 -2.54 -4.75
C LYS A 319 -14.40 -2.71 -3.62
N PHE A 320 -14.61 -2.03 -2.49
CA PHE A 320 -13.78 -2.17 -1.29
C PHE A 320 -13.77 -3.63 -0.78
N ALA A 321 -14.93 -4.27 -0.59
CA ALA A 321 -15.01 -5.62 -0.06
C ALA A 321 -14.28 -6.65 -0.95
N LEU A 322 -14.59 -6.69 -2.25
CA LEU A 322 -13.97 -7.64 -3.19
C LEU A 322 -12.45 -7.42 -3.35
N SER A 323 -11.99 -6.16 -3.25
CA SER A 323 -10.56 -5.83 -3.36
C SER A 323 -9.75 -6.08 -2.09
N THR A 324 -10.37 -6.16 -0.90
CA THR A 324 -9.68 -6.52 0.35
C THR A 324 -9.77 -8.02 0.66
N GLU A 325 -10.87 -8.69 0.32
CA GLU A 325 -11.05 -10.14 0.49
C GLU A 325 -9.91 -10.94 -0.16
N ILE A 326 -9.50 -10.58 -1.38
CA ILE A 326 -8.40 -11.24 -2.09
C ILE A 326 -7.03 -11.12 -1.38
N LEU A 327 -6.82 -10.15 -0.48
CA LEU A 327 -5.60 -10.05 0.33
C LEU A 327 -5.63 -10.97 1.56
N MET A 328 -6.79 -11.47 1.94
CA MET A 328 -6.91 -12.50 2.97
C MET A 328 -6.40 -13.84 2.42
N TYR A 329 -5.58 -14.53 3.22
CA TYR A 329 -5.04 -15.84 2.89
C TYR A 329 -6.08 -16.91 3.29
N PRO A 330 -6.62 -17.70 2.33
CA PRO A 330 -7.57 -18.76 2.66
C PRO A 330 -6.91 -19.83 3.56
N PRO A 331 -7.69 -20.63 4.32
CA PRO A 331 -7.13 -21.63 5.21
C PRO A 331 -6.23 -22.61 4.48
N ALA A 332 -5.18 -23.11 5.16
CA ALA A 332 -4.12 -23.93 4.57
C ALA A 332 -4.59 -25.20 3.82
N ASN A 333 -5.82 -25.64 4.06
CA ASN A 333 -6.43 -26.82 3.44
C ASN A 333 -7.10 -26.55 2.08
N ALA A 334 -7.09 -25.31 1.54
CA ALA A 334 -8.02 -24.90 0.48
C ALA A 334 -7.42 -24.42 -0.87
N GLN A 335 -6.14 -24.05 -0.95
CA GLN A 335 -5.54 -23.47 -2.19
C GLN A 335 -4.06 -23.85 -2.38
N PRO A 336 -3.48 -23.64 -3.59
CA PRO A 336 -2.10 -24.02 -3.89
C PRO A 336 -1.06 -23.36 -2.96
N GLU A 337 -0.05 -24.15 -2.59
CA GLU A 337 1.03 -23.82 -1.64
C GLU A 337 1.66 -22.44 -1.91
N LYS A 338 1.86 -22.10 -3.19
CA LYS A 338 2.37 -20.80 -3.64
C LYS A 338 1.24 -20.03 -4.34
N THR A 339 0.65 -19.08 -3.64
CA THR A 339 -0.40 -18.21 -4.18
C THR A 339 -0.03 -16.73 -4.01
N LEU A 340 0.00 -15.99 -5.11
CA LEU A 340 0.13 -14.54 -5.17
C LEU A 340 -1.24 -13.90 -5.33
N SER A 341 -1.56 -12.90 -4.52
CA SER A 341 -2.70 -11.99 -4.76
C SER A 341 -2.22 -10.67 -5.36
N ILE A 342 -2.94 -10.16 -6.35
CA ILE A 342 -2.79 -8.79 -6.88
C ILE A 342 -4.17 -8.12 -6.80
N THR A 343 -4.25 -6.93 -6.21
CA THR A 343 -5.52 -6.20 -6.09
C THR A 343 -5.37 -4.74 -6.48
N PHE A 344 -6.36 -4.25 -7.21
CA PHE A 344 -6.52 -2.83 -7.52
C PHE A 344 -7.66 -2.29 -6.66
N PHE A 345 -7.32 -1.34 -5.76
CA PHE A 345 -8.30 -0.54 -5.02
C PHE A 345 -8.89 0.58 -5.90
N SER A 346 -8.15 1.01 -6.93
CA SER A 346 -8.60 1.97 -7.95
C SER A 346 -9.79 1.45 -8.77
N ALA A 347 -10.70 2.36 -9.12
CA ALA A 347 -11.81 2.12 -10.04
C ALA A 347 -12.36 3.45 -10.55
N ALA A 348 -13.10 3.42 -11.66
CA ALA A 348 -13.71 4.61 -12.25
C ALA A 348 -14.97 4.30 -13.09
N SER A 349 -15.84 5.30 -13.21
CA SER A 349 -16.77 5.47 -14.32
C SER A 349 -17.05 6.95 -14.56
N PHE A 350 -17.24 7.35 -15.81
CA PHE A 350 -17.62 8.71 -16.15
C PHE A 350 -19.11 8.77 -16.51
N PRO A 351 -19.91 9.71 -15.98
CA PRO A 351 -19.55 10.76 -15.02
C PRO A 351 -19.72 10.38 -13.53
N LEU A 352 -20.09 9.13 -13.21
CA LEU A 352 -20.66 8.76 -11.91
C LEU A 352 -19.66 8.31 -10.82
N ALA A 353 -18.38 8.15 -11.13
CA ALA A 353 -17.33 7.75 -10.19
C ALA A 353 -15.93 8.08 -10.74
N THR A 354 -15.48 9.33 -10.67
CA THR A 354 -14.12 9.68 -11.11
C THR A 354 -13.06 9.08 -10.16
N PRO A 355 -11.84 8.71 -10.63
CA PRO A 355 -10.77 8.16 -9.79
C PRO A 355 -10.57 8.85 -8.42
N PRO A 356 -10.46 10.19 -8.31
CA PRO A 356 -10.36 10.85 -7.01
C PRO A 356 -11.60 10.68 -6.14
N ALA A 357 -12.81 10.70 -6.72
CA ALA A 357 -14.05 10.49 -5.98
C ALA A 357 -14.22 9.04 -5.50
N VAL A 358 -13.59 8.07 -6.18
CA VAL A 358 -13.55 6.66 -5.76
C VAL A 358 -12.52 6.44 -4.66
N ALA A 359 -11.29 6.94 -4.83
CA ALA A 359 -10.21 6.78 -3.87
C ALA A 359 -10.51 7.55 -2.56
N GLN A 360 -10.70 8.86 -2.68
CA GLN A 360 -10.76 9.81 -1.56
C GLN A 360 -12.18 9.96 -0.99
N GLY A 361 -13.20 9.73 -1.82
CA GLY A 361 -14.59 10.06 -1.49
C GLY A 361 -14.92 11.55 -1.72
N PHE A 362 -16.12 11.96 -1.32
CA PHE A 362 -16.59 13.34 -1.48
C PHE A 362 -17.77 13.69 -0.55
N GLY A 363 -18.06 14.97 -0.38
CA GLY A 363 -19.26 15.47 0.29
C GLY A 363 -18.98 16.59 1.32
N TRP A 364 -19.86 16.71 2.30
CA TRP A 364 -19.78 17.67 3.39
C TRP A 364 -19.90 16.96 4.75
N PRO A 365 -18.80 16.37 5.26
CA PRO A 365 -18.84 15.51 6.47
C PRO A 365 -19.31 16.23 7.75
N ARG A 366 -19.28 17.58 7.77
CA ARG A 366 -19.92 18.42 8.81
C ARG A 366 -21.43 18.22 8.96
N TRP A 367 -22.11 17.78 7.90
CA TRP A 367 -23.56 17.61 7.84
C TRP A 367 -23.98 16.13 7.78
N GLY A 368 -23.02 15.19 7.89
CA GLY A 368 -23.27 13.76 7.71
C GLY A 368 -23.56 13.33 6.25
N LEU A 369 -23.39 14.23 5.28
CA LEU A 369 -23.64 13.99 3.86
C LEU A 369 -22.33 13.73 3.12
N GLY A 370 -22.23 12.61 2.41
CA GLY A 370 -21.08 12.28 1.56
C GLY A 370 -20.96 10.79 1.28
N VAL A 371 -19.93 10.44 0.51
CA VAL A 371 -19.54 9.06 0.21
C VAL A 371 -18.09 8.89 0.63
N GLU A 372 -17.84 7.98 1.56
CA GLU A 372 -16.49 7.60 1.97
C GLU A 372 -15.84 6.71 0.88
N GLY A 373 -14.68 7.13 0.38
CA GLY A 373 -13.92 6.46 -0.68
C GLY A 373 -13.22 5.18 -0.23
N VAL A 374 -12.70 4.42 -1.19
CA VAL A 374 -12.02 3.14 -0.97
C VAL A 374 -10.82 3.31 -0.02
N ASN A 375 -10.03 4.37 -0.14
CA ASN A 375 -8.82 4.57 0.66
C ASN A 375 -9.13 4.68 2.15
N SER A 376 -10.14 5.47 2.53
CA SER A 376 -10.57 5.59 3.93
C SER A 376 -11.08 4.25 4.47
N ARG A 377 -11.81 3.46 3.66
CA ARG A 377 -12.31 2.13 4.05
C ARG A 377 -11.19 1.13 4.26
N VAL A 378 -10.22 1.06 3.34
CA VAL A 378 -9.04 0.20 3.43
C VAL A 378 -8.25 0.51 4.71
N GLY A 379 -7.98 1.78 5.01
CA GLY A 379 -7.26 2.13 6.24
C GLY A 379 -8.05 1.87 7.51
N ALA A 380 -9.39 2.02 7.51
CA ALA A 380 -10.23 1.64 8.63
C ALA A 380 -10.19 0.12 8.89
N TRP A 381 -10.27 -0.68 7.82
CA TRP A 381 -10.16 -2.14 7.86
C TRP A 381 -8.78 -2.62 8.34
N LEU A 382 -7.69 -2.06 7.80
CA LEU A 382 -6.33 -2.37 8.26
C LEU A 382 -6.15 -2.03 9.76
N LEU A 383 -6.68 -0.90 10.22
CA LEU A 383 -6.65 -0.52 11.64
C LEU A 383 -7.52 -1.41 12.52
N ASP A 384 -8.65 -1.94 12.02
CA ASP A 384 -9.42 -2.91 12.78
C ASP A 384 -8.68 -4.24 12.91
N LEU A 385 -8.22 -4.79 11.77
CA LEU A 385 -7.50 -6.04 11.67
C LEU A 385 -6.25 -6.06 12.55
N LEU A 386 -5.42 -5.01 12.49
CA LEU A 386 -4.25 -4.83 13.35
C LEU A 386 -4.63 -4.69 14.84
N SER A 387 -5.84 -4.20 15.14
CA SER A 387 -6.34 -4.07 16.51
C SER A 387 -7.11 -5.29 17.04
N GLY A 388 -7.33 -6.30 16.20
CA GLY A 388 -7.89 -7.59 16.57
C GLY A 388 -9.38 -7.61 16.93
N MET A 389 -10.25 -6.75 16.38
CA MET A 389 -11.71 -6.85 16.66
C MET A 389 -12.41 -7.80 15.68
N ASP A 390 -12.13 -7.72 14.37
CA ASP A 390 -12.55 -8.75 13.37
C ASP A 390 -12.01 -10.17 13.70
N VAL A 391 -11.06 -10.28 14.63
CA VAL A 391 -10.43 -11.54 15.07
C VAL A 391 -11.35 -12.38 15.98
N VAL A 392 -12.48 -11.84 16.46
CA VAL A 392 -13.46 -12.61 17.26
C VAL A 392 -14.25 -13.59 16.39
N GLU A 393 -14.72 -13.19 15.21
CA GLU A 393 -15.43 -14.11 14.29
C GLU A 393 -14.46 -14.92 13.40
N SER A 394 -13.28 -14.38 13.08
CA SER A 394 -12.32 -15.07 12.21
C SER A 394 -11.42 -16.10 12.92
N LYS A 395 -11.25 -16.05 14.25
CA LYS A 395 -10.49 -17.09 14.98
C LYS A 395 -11.08 -18.49 14.82
N ASP A 396 -12.41 -18.59 14.86
CA ASP A 396 -13.13 -19.86 14.75
C ASP A 396 -13.08 -20.46 13.33
N LEU A 397 -12.59 -19.70 12.34
CA LEU A 397 -12.42 -20.13 10.94
C LEU A 397 -10.95 -20.34 10.52
N PHE A 398 -10.00 -19.57 11.08
CA PHE A 398 -8.62 -19.50 10.59
C PHE A 398 -7.54 -19.94 11.59
N GLY A 399 -7.81 -19.98 12.90
CA GLY A 399 -6.91 -20.53 13.92
C GLY A 399 -5.61 -19.75 14.23
N SER A 400 -5.22 -18.75 13.45
CA SER A 400 -4.01 -17.91 13.63
C SER A 400 -4.32 -16.41 13.67
N GLU A 401 -3.31 -15.55 13.89
CA GLU A 401 -3.43 -14.12 13.52
C GLU A 401 -3.63 -14.00 11.99
N VAL A 402 -4.47 -13.07 11.54
CA VAL A 402 -4.75 -12.89 10.11
C VAL A 402 -3.55 -12.28 9.39
N ARG A 403 -2.97 -13.03 8.45
CA ARG A 403 -1.77 -12.68 7.68
C ARG A 403 -2.17 -12.23 6.28
N LEU A 404 -2.12 -10.92 6.02
CA LEU A 404 -2.32 -10.36 4.68
C LEU A 404 -1.06 -10.52 3.82
N ARG A 405 -1.25 -10.84 2.53
CA ARG A 405 -0.16 -11.00 1.55
C ARG A 405 -0.65 -10.74 0.13
N GLY A 406 0.18 -10.11 -0.70
CA GLY A 406 -0.16 -9.71 -2.07
C GLY A 406 0.29 -8.30 -2.45
N TRP A 407 -0.06 -7.86 -3.65
CA TRP A 407 0.36 -6.59 -4.24
C TRP A 407 -0.85 -5.66 -4.38
N ALA A 408 -0.86 -4.54 -3.68
CA ALA A 408 -2.07 -3.75 -3.43
C ALA A 408 -1.96 -2.32 -4.02
N LEU A 409 -2.57 -2.10 -5.19
CA LEU A 409 -2.42 -0.87 -5.97
C LEU A 409 -3.52 0.15 -5.68
N MET A 410 -3.12 1.36 -5.29
CA MET A 410 -3.99 2.47 -4.87
C MET A 410 -3.99 3.62 -5.89
N ASP A 411 -5.14 4.29 -6.01
CA ASP A 411 -5.20 5.67 -6.51
C ASP A 411 -5.02 6.63 -5.32
N PHE A 412 -4.36 7.77 -5.53
CA PHE A 412 -4.12 8.82 -4.53
C PHE A 412 -3.64 8.26 -3.16
N TYR A 413 -2.65 7.34 -3.17
CA TYR A 413 -2.21 6.56 -2.00
C TYR A 413 -1.83 7.38 -0.74
N SER A 414 -1.50 8.66 -0.92
CA SER A 414 -1.19 9.62 0.15
C SER A 414 -2.41 10.11 0.91
N ASP A 415 -3.62 9.85 0.43
CA ASP A 415 -4.87 10.19 1.10
C ASP A 415 -5.57 8.91 1.60
N PRO A 416 -6.00 8.85 2.88
CA PRO A 416 -5.84 9.88 3.91
C PRO A 416 -4.47 9.83 4.61
N GLU A 417 -3.99 11.02 5.02
CA GLU A 417 -2.92 11.25 6.01
C GLU A 417 -1.55 10.55 5.77
N HIS A 418 -1.21 10.26 4.50
CA HIS A 418 -0.03 9.48 4.12
C HIS A 418 0.11 8.20 4.95
N ALA A 419 -1.00 7.49 5.19
CA ALA A 419 -1.07 6.42 6.18
C ALA A 419 -1.29 5.02 5.59
N LEU A 420 -1.81 4.88 4.37
CA LEU A 420 -2.13 3.57 3.82
C LEU A 420 -0.90 2.72 3.49
N ALA A 421 0.14 3.33 2.91
CA ALA A 421 1.39 2.62 2.66
C ALA A 421 2.02 2.13 3.98
N ASP A 422 2.11 2.98 5.01
CA ASP A 422 2.59 2.61 6.34
C ASP A 422 1.81 1.44 6.96
N LEU A 423 0.48 1.44 6.86
CA LEU A 423 -0.37 0.37 7.39
C LEU A 423 -0.23 -0.95 6.61
N LEU A 424 -0.07 -0.88 5.28
CA LEU A 424 0.21 -2.05 4.43
C LEU A 424 1.63 -2.59 4.68
N VAL A 425 2.62 -1.72 4.90
CA VAL A 425 3.98 -2.10 5.32
C VAL A 425 3.94 -2.81 6.67
N GLU A 426 3.24 -2.25 7.66
CA GLU A 426 3.13 -2.80 9.02
C GLU A 426 2.60 -4.24 9.04
N CYS A 427 1.66 -4.59 8.16
CA CYS A 427 1.12 -5.94 8.05
C CYS A 427 2.19 -7.01 7.72
N ASN A 428 3.35 -6.63 7.14
CA ASN A 428 4.46 -7.55 6.94
C ASN A 428 5.14 -7.99 8.24
N TYR A 429 4.96 -7.27 9.34
CA TYR A 429 5.57 -7.55 10.64
C TYR A 429 4.59 -8.23 11.62
N ARG A 430 3.48 -8.81 11.12
CA ARG A 430 2.39 -9.42 11.90
C ARG A 430 2.03 -10.80 11.34
N GLY A 431 1.58 -11.73 12.19
CA GLY A 431 1.16 -13.08 11.76
C GLY A 431 2.24 -13.92 11.04
N ARG A 432 3.53 -13.69 11.33
CA ARG A 432 4.66 -14.46 10.77
C ARG A 432 5.37 -15.29 11.82
N CYS A 433 5.75 -16.52 11.46
CA CYS A 433 6.49 -17.44 12.30
C CYS A 433 7.81 -17.84 11.64
N ALA A 434 8.87 -17.98 12.44
CA ALA A 434 10.18 -18.42 11.95
C ALA A 434 10.09 -19.87 11.41
N GLY A 435 10.71 -20.11 10.25
CA GLY A 435 10.61 -21.35 9.48
C GLY A 435 9.53 -21.34 8.39
N GLU A 436 8.61 -20.36 8.36
CA GLU A 436 7.56 -20.27 7.35
C GLU A 436 7.91 -19.31 6.21
N GLU A 437 7.69 -19.71 4.95
CA GLU A 437 7.83 -18.83 3.78
C GLU A 437 9.17 -18.06 3.73
N GLY A 438 10.26 -18.65 4.26
CA GLY A 438 11.59 -18.06 4.28
C GLY A 438 11.90 -17.12 5.46
N TRP A 439 11.05 -17.10 6.50
CA TRP A 439 11.25 -16.35 7.75
C TRP A 439 12.03 -17.09 8.83
#